data_AF-A0AAV8BSG2-F1
#
_entry.id   AF-A0AAV8BSG2-F1
#
_cell.length_a   1.000
_cell.length_b   1.000
_cell.length_c   1.000
_cell.angle_alpha   90.00
_cell.angle_beta   90.00
_cell.angle_gamma   90.00
#
_symmetry.space_group_name_H-M   'P 1'
#
loop_
_entity.id
_entity.type
_entity.pdbx_description
1 polymer ?
#
loop_
_entity_poly.entity_id
_entity_poly.type
_entity_poly.pdbx_seq_one_letter_code
_entity_poly.pdbx_strand_id
1 'polypeptide(L)'
;MDPKELVKLIEILNPENKTGRITVIARMGAENMCVKLPHLIRAVRGAGLVVTWVSDPMHGNTMKAPCGLKTRSFDRILAEVRALIL
;
A
#
# COMPACT_ATOMS: atom_id res chain seq x y z
N MET A 1 2.38 -7.07 -6.39
CA MET A 1 3.30 -7.44 -5.31
C MET A 1 2.84 -8.77 -4.78
N ASP A 2 3.69 -9.79 -4.87
CA ASP A 2 3.44 -11.07 -4.21
C ASP A 2 3.72 -10.93 -2.70
N PRO A 3 2.92 -11.53 -1.79
CA PRO A 3 3.15 -11.40 -0.35
C PRO A 3 4.49 -11.99 0.12
N LYS A 4 4.99 -13.06 -0.50
CA LYS A 4 6.28 -13.67 -0.13
C LYS A 4 7.44 -12.78 -0.56
N GLU A 5 7.32 -12.16 -1.73
CA GLU A 5 8.30 -11.18 -2.22
C GLU A 5 8.42 -9.99 -1.26
N LEU A 6 7.29 -9.44 -0.79
CA LEU A 6 7.30 -8.35 0.19
C LEU A 6 8.02 -8.73 1.49
N VAL A 7 7.73 -9.92 2.03
CA VAL A 7 8.40 -10.43 3.25
C VAL A 7 9.91 -10.50 3.04
N LYS A 8 10.36 -11.13 1.94
CA LYS A 8 11.78 -11.25 1.61
C LYS A 8 12.47 -9.89 1.47
N LEU A 9 11.80 -8.91 0.85
CA LEU A 9 12.34 -7.56 0.73
C LEU A 9 12.50 -6.87 2.08
N ILE A 10 11.54 -7.04 2.99
CA ILE A 10 11.62 -6.45 4.34
C ILE A 10 12.77 -7.09 5.13
N GLU A 11 12.95 -8.41 5.05
CA GLU A 11 14.07 -9.12 5.71
C GLU A 11 15.43 -8.62 5.22
N ILE A 12 15.57 -8.39 3.90
CA ILE A 12 16.81 -7.85 3.32
C ILE A 12 17.07 -6.41 3.79
N LEU A 13 16.03 -5.58 3.83
CA LEU A 13 16.16 -4.14 4.12
C LEU A 13 16.19 -3.82 5.62
N ASN A 14 15.69 -4.73 6.47
CA ASN A 14 15.61 -4.60 7.92
C ASN A 14 15.90 -5.92 8.62
N PRO A 15 17.14 -6.46 8.50
CA PRO A 15 17.50 -7.78 9.02
C PRO A 15 17.38 -7.88 10.54
N GLU A 16 17.49 -6.77 11.26
CA GLU A 16 17.33 -6.70 12.72
C GLU A 16 15.87 -6.47 13.16
N ASN A 17 14.93 -6.41 12.20
CA ASN A 17 13.51 -6.12 12.44
C ASN A 17 13.28 -4.86 13.32
N LYS A 18 14.11 -3.84 13.15
CA LYS A 18 14.06 -2.61 13.95
C LYS A 18 12.76 -1.83 13.67
N THR A 19 11.97 -1.58 14.70
CA THR A 19 10.72 -0.81 14.62
C THR A 19 10.97 0.57 13.99
N GLY A 20 10.11 0.97 13.04
CA GLY A 20 10.19 2.25 12.36
C GLY A 20 11.27 2.36 11.27
N ARG A 21 12.09 1.32 11.06
CA ARG A 21 13.11 1.32 10.00
C ARG A 21 12.51 1.26 8.60
N ILE A 22 11.41 0.52 8.43
CA ILE A 22 10.74 0.30 7.15
C ILE A 22 9.36 0.93 7.17
N THR A 23 9.06 1.67 6.11
CA THR A 23 7.73 2.16 5.79
C THR A 23 7.28 1.55 4.48
N VAL A 24 6.18 0.80 4.51
CA VAL A 24 5.52 0.26 3.33
C VAL A 24 4.45 1.24 2.87
N ILE A 25 4.67 1.86 1.71
CA ILE A 25 3.76 2.83 1.11
C ILE A 25 2.85 2.10 0.11
N ALA A 26 1.59 1.91 0.49
CA ALA A 26 0.56 1.28 -0.33
C ALA A 26 -0.08 2.32 -1.27
N ARG A 27 0.07 2.09 -2.58
CA ARG A 27 -0.49 2.91 -3.67
C ARG A 27 -1.18 2.03 -4.71
N MET A 28 -2.31 1.45 -4.34
CA MET A 28 -2.96 0.37 -5.09
C MET A 28 -4.15 0.86 -5.93
N GLY A 29 -4.67 2.04 -5.63
CA GLY A 29 -5.94 2.53 -6.16
C GLY A 29 -7.11 2.03 -5.32
N ALA A 30 -8.17 2.84 -5.22
CA ALA A 30 -9.34 2.56 -4.37
C ALA A 30 -9.98 1.19 -4.63
N GLU A 31 -10.02 0.76 -5.89
CA GLU A 31 -10.65 -0.50 -6.31
C GLU A 31 -9.85 -1.74 -5.85
N ASN A 32 -8.53 -1.61 -5.70
CA ASN A 32 -7.65 -2.74 -5.37
C ASN A 32 -7.27 -2.80 -3.89
N MET A 33 -7.28 -1.66 -3.19
CA MET A 33 -6.76 -1.53 -1.83
C MET A 33 -7.42 -2.54 -0.87
N CYS A 34 -8.76 -2.55 -0.80
CA CYS A 34 -9.53 -3.44 0.09
C CYS A 34 -9.28 -4.94 -0.20
N VAL A 35 -8.95 -5.28 -1.44
CA VAL A 35 -8.78 -6.68 -1.85
C VAL A 35 -7.35 -7.13 -1.60
N LYS A 36 -6.35 -6.34 -2.03
CA LYS A 36 -4.95 -6.78 -2.09
C LYS A 36 -4.19 -6.52 -0.80
N LEU A 37 -4.41 -5.38 -0.15
CA LEU A 37 -3.64 -4.98 1.03
C LEU A 37 -3.75 -5.97 2.20
N PRO A 38 -4.94 -6.53 2.53
CA PRO A 38 -5.04 -7.47 3.65
C PRO A 38 -4.16 -8.71 3.50
N HIS A 39 -3.93 -9.20 2.27
CA HIS A 39 -3.03 -10.34 2.05
C HIS A 39 -1.58 -9.99 2.35
N LEU A 40 -1.14 -8.78 2.01
CA LEU A 40 0.22 -8.30 2.31
C LEU A 40 0.41 -8.08 3.81
N ILE A 41 -0.54 -7.43 4.48
CA ILE A 41 -0.51 -7.21 5.94
C ILE A 41 -0.44 -8.56 6.66
N ARG A 42 -1.27 -9.54 6.27
CA ARG A 42 -1.26 -10.88 6.87
C ARG A 42 0.07 -11.59 6.69
N ALA A 43 0.70 -11.51 5.53
CA ALA A 43 2.00 -12.13 5.28
C ALA A 43 3.10 -11.49 6.13
N VAL A 44 3.19 -10.16 6.16
CA VAL A 44 4.17 -9.42 6.97
C VAL A 44 3.99 -9.71 8.46
N ARG A 45 2.74 -9.66 8.95
CA ARG A 45 2.43 -9.98 10.34
C ARG A 45 2.72 -11.45 10.67
N GLY A 46 2.40 -12.38 9.77
CA GLY A 46 2.67 -13.80 9.92
C GLY A 46 4.17 -14.13 9.96
N ALA A 47 5.00 -13.32 9.30
CA ALA A 47 6.46 -13.41 9.37
C ALA A 47 7.05 -12.72 10.62
N GLY A 48 6.23 -12.11 11.50
CA GLY A 48 6.71 -11.41 12.69
C GLY A 48 7.44 -10.09 12.42
N LEU A 49 7.31 -9.55 11.20
CA LEU A 49 8.02 -8.34 10.78
C LEU A 49 7.25 -7.07 11.17
N VAL A 50 7.99 -6.05 11.61
CA VAL A 50 7.45 -4.77 12.07
C VAL A 50 7.76 -3.69 11.04
N VAL A 51 6.71 -3.08 10.50
CA VAL A 51 6.79 -1.99 9.51
C VAL A 51 5.74 -0.93 9.79
N THR A 52 5.99 0.29 9.32
CA THR A 52 4.99 1.36 9.28
C THR A 52 4.20 1.26 7.97
N TRP A 53 2.87 1.20 8.04
CA TRP A 53 2.01 1.22 6.85
C TRP A 53 1.55 2.64 6.55
N VAL A 54 1.69 3.07 5.30
CA VAL A 54 1.25 4.38 4.83
C VAL A 54 0.43 4.21 3.55
N SER A 55 -0.68 4.94 3.43
CA SER A 55 -1.43 5.03 2.16
C SER A 55 -0.86 6.19 1.34
N ASP A 56 -0.53 5.91 0.08
CA ASP A 56 -0.39 6.90 -0.98
C ASP A 56 -1.59 6.76 -1.93
N PRO A 57 -2.70 7.47 -1.64
CA PRO A 57 -3.93 7.38 -2.42
C PRO A 57 -3.85 8.14 -3.75
N MET A 58 -2.69 8.66 -4.13
CA MET A 58 -2.55 9.56 -5.27
C MET A 58 -2.23 8.77 -6.54
N HIS A 59 -1.15 8.00 -6.51
CA HIS A 59 -0.59 7.44 -7.73
C HIS A 59 -1.43 6.30 -8.31
N GLY A 60 -2.07 5.49 -7.46
CA GLY A 60 -2.95 4.39 -7.88
C GLY A 60 -4.28 4.85 -8.50
N ASN A 61 -4.67 6.11 -8.31
CA ASN A 61 -5.96 6.67 -8.76
C ASN A 61 -5.85 7.64 -9.95
N THR A 62 -4.72 7.64 -10.66
CA THR A 62 -4.51 8.54 -11.80
C THR A 62 -5.38 8.11 -12.98
N MET A 63 -6.13 9.05 -13.55
CA MET A 63 -6.99 8.87 -14.72
C MET A 63 -6.77 10.00 -15.74
N LYS A 64 -7.29 9.82 -16.96
CA LYS A 64 -7.27 10.85 -18.01
C LYS A 64 -8.68 11.45 -18.15
N ALA A 65 -8.79 12.77 -18.04
CA ALA A 65 -10.04 13.48 -18.28
C ALA A 65 -10.39 13.47 -19.78
N PRO A 66 -11.65 13.73 -20.18
CA PRO A 66 -12.03 13.84 -21.60
C PRO A 66 -11.20 14.88 -22.38
N CYS A 67 -10.77 15.96 -21.71
CA CYS A 67 -9.89 16.98 -22.28
C CYS A 67 -8.41 16.54 -22.41
N GLY A 68 -8.08 15.31 -22.02
CA GLY A 68 -6.76 14.71 -22.16
C GLY A 68 -5.79 14.95 -21.02
N LEU A 69 -6.15 15.78 -20.02
CA LEU A 69 -5.32 16.05 -18.85
C LEU A 69 -5.32 14.87 -17.87
N LYS A 70 -4.15 14.60 -17.26
CA LYS A 70 -4.04 13.67 -16.14
C LYS A 70 -4.67 14.31 -14.90
N THR A 71 -5.58 13.60 -14.27
CA THR A 71 -6.27 14.05 -13.06
C THR A 71 -6.54 12.87 -12.13
N ARG A 72 -7.09 13.14 -10.95
CA ARG A 72 -7.46 12.16 -9.94
C ARG A 72 -8.81 12.56 -9.34
N SER A 73 -9.72 11.61 -9.22
CA SER A 73 -10.98 11.84 -8.51
C SER A 73 -10.72 11.93 -7.00
N PHE A 74 -11.24 12.98 -6.37
CA PHE A 74 -11.15 13.14 -4.91
C PHE A 74 -11.84 11.99 -4.16
N ASP A 75 -13.00 11.53 -4.63
CA ASP A 75 -13.72 10.41 -4.02
C ASP A 75 -12.90 9.13 -4.02
N ARG A 76 -12.16 8.87 -5.12
CA ARG A 76 -11.25 7.72 -5.21
C ARG A 76 -10.06 7.87 -4.25
N ILE A 77 -9.49 9.06 -4.14
CA ILE A 77 -8.42 9.34 -3.17
C ILE A 77 -8.92 9.05 -1.74
N LEU A 78 -10.08 9.60 -1.38
CA LEU A 78 -10.67 9.43 -0.04
C LEU A 78 -11.04 7.97 0.24
N ALA A 79 -11.57 7.25 -0.76
CA ALA A 79 -11.90 5.84 -0.63
C ALA A 79 -10.66 4.98 -0.33
N GLU A 80 -9.53 5.24 -0.99
CA GLU A 80 -8.29 4.50 -0.71
C GLU A 80 -7.72 4.78 0.69
N VAL A 81 -7.82 6.03 1.18
CA VAL A 81 -7.43 6.36 2.56
C VAL A 81 -8.31 5.61 3.56
N ARG A 82 -9.63 5.61 3.35
CA ARG A 82 -10.58 4.89 4.22
C ARG A 82 -10.30 3.39 4.24
N ALA A 83 -9.99 2.80 3.08
CA ALA A 83 -9.67 1.39 2.94
C ALA A 83 -8.41 0.94 3.70
N LEU A 84 -7.50 1.85 4.08
CA LEU A 84 -6.35 1.51 4.92
C LEU A 84 -6.74 1.36 6.41
N ILE A 85 -7.73 2.12 6.86
CA ILE A 85 -8.11 2.24 8.27
C ILE A 85 -9.18 1.20 8.66
N LEU A 86 -9.94 0.71 7.68
CA LEU A 86 -10.98 -0.31 7.81
C LEU A 86 -10.41 -1.73 7.72
#